data_AF-A0A0G1QM16-F1
#
_entry.id   AF-A0A0G1QM16-F1
#
_cell.length_a   1.000
_cell.length_b   1.000
_cell.length_c   1.000
_cell.angle_alpha   90.00
_cell.angle_beta   90.00
_cell.angle_gamma   90.00
#
_symmetry.space_group_name_H-M   'P 1'
#
loop_
_entity.id
_entity.type
_entity.pdbx_description
1 polymer ?
#
loop_
_entity_poly.entity_id
_entity_poly.type
_entity_poly.pdbx_seq_one_letter_code
_entity_poly.pdbx_strand_id
1 'polypeptide(L)'
;MIHSRFLGLFPRKKFPQPKDVLKLSDKKIRSCGCSWAKVKYLKSLARCVENGRLDLKSLHRVSDEEAREQLLKVKGIGPWTAEMFLIFSLHRSDIFSVGDLGLRNAVSKLYKVRKDDFKKIEKISERWKPFRSFACRYLWESVDNK
;
A
#
# COMPACT_ATOMS: atom_id res chain seq x y z
N MET A 1 -6.03 13.33 12.11
CA MET A 1 -6.17 12.15 11.22
C MET A 1 -6.07 10.83 11.99
N ILE A 2 -6.70 9.74 11.51
CA ILE A 2 -6.75 8.42 12.20
C ILE A 2 -5.36 7.89 12.57
N HIS A 3 -4.37 8.04 11.68
CA HIS A 3 -2.99 7.60 11.91
C HIS A 3 -2.37 8.20 13.19
N SER A 4 -2.48 9.52 13.36
CA SER A 4 -1.97 10.21 14.57
C SER A 4 -2.66 9.71 15.84
N ARG A 5 -3.99 9.51 15.81
CA ARG A 5 -4.73 8.94 16.96
C ARG A 5 -4.30 7.50 17.27
N PHE A 6 -3.96 6.71 16.26
CA PHE A 6 -3.46 5.36 16.44
C PHE A 6 -2.05 5.35 17.08
N LEU A 7 -1.14 6.21 16.60
CA LEU A 7 0.18 6.37 17.22
C LEU A 7 0.09 6.88 18.66
N GLY A 8 -0.90 7.73 18.96
CA GLY A 8 -1.19 8.21 20.32
C GLY A 8 -1.53 7.10 21.33
N LEU A 9 -1.83 5.87 20.88
CA LEU A 9 -1.98 4.72 21.77
C LEU A 9 -0.64 4.22 22.35
N PHE A 10 0.49 4.69 21.83
CA PHE A 10 1.84 4.24 22.18
C PHE A 10 2.75 5.42 22.58
N PRO A 11 2.42 6.18 23.65
CA PRO A 11 3.06 7.47 23.94
C PRO A 11 4.56 7.41 24.25
N ARG A 12 5.08 6.24 24.65
CA ARG A 12 6.51 6.03 24.95
C ARG A 12 7.31 5.47 23.78
N LYS A 13 6.73 5.42 22.58
CA LYS A 13 7.36 4.82 21.39
C LYS A 13 7.20 5.73 20.19
N LYS A 14 8.26 5.81 19.37
CA LYS A 14 8.20 6.50 18.07
C LYS A 14 7.25 5.78 17.10
N PHE A 15 7.23 4.44 17.13
CA PHE A 15 6.34 3.59 16.35
C PHE A 15 6.10 2.23 17.05
N PRO A 16 4.89 1.66 17.01
CA PRO A 16 4.60 0.38 17.65
C PRO A 16 5.28 -0.80 16.94
N GLN A 17 5.75 -1.78 17.71
CA GLN A 17 6.15 -3.09 17.21
C GLN A 17 4.90 -4.00 17.05
N PRO A 18 4.96 -5.07 16.24
CA PRO A 18 3.83 -5.98 16.06
C PRO A 18 3.23 -6.48 17.38
N LYS A 19 4.06 -6.97 18.31
CA LYS A 19 3.65 -7.33 19.68
C LYS A 19 2.88 -6.25 20.44
N ASP A 20 3.21 -4.97 20.26
CA ASP A 20 2.53 -3.87 20.95
C ASP A 20 1.10 -3.73 20.43
N VAL A 21 0.93 -3.83 19.10
CA VAL A 21 -0.38 -3.82 18.45
C VAL A 21 -1.20 -5.02 18.91
N LEU A 22 -0.58 -6.20 19.06
CA LEU A 22 -1.25 -7.42 19.50
C LEU A 22 -1.77 -7.35 20.95
N LYS A 23 -1.11 -6.60 21.84
CA LYS A 23 -1.53 -6.39 23.24
C LYS A 23 -2.78 -5.52 23.42
N LEU A 24 -3.06 -4.61 22.48
CA LEU A 24 -4.25 -3.75 22.58
C LEU A 24 -5.54 -4.53 22.33
N SER A 25 -6.64 -4.15 22.97
CA SER A 25 -7.95 -4.71 22.58
C SER A 25 -8.41 -4.13 21.23
N ASP A 26 -9.19 -4.91 20.47
CA ASP A 26 -9.74 -4.44 19.19
C ASP A 26 -10.60 -3.18 19.36
N LYS A 27 -11.34 -3.07 20.49
CA LYS A 27 -12.10 -1.87 20.87
C LYS A 27 -11.21 -0.64 21.01
N LYS A 28 -10.01 -0.79 21.60
CA LYS A 28 -9.05 0.32 21.77
C LYS A 28 -8.47 0.80 20.44
N ILE A 29 -8.16 -0.11 19.51
CA ILE A 29 -7.71 0.27 18.16
C ILE A 29 -8.85 0.96 17.40
N ARG A 30 -10.08 0.46 17.55
CA ARG A 30 -11.26 1.06 16.92
C ARG A 30 -11.52 2.49 17.40
N SER A 31 -11.30 2.80 18.68
CA SER A 31 -11.56 4.15 19.20
C SER A 31 -10.72 5.25 18.54
N CYS A 32 -9.66 4.89 17.80
CA CYS A 32 -8.88 5.82 16.96
C CYS A 32 -9.58 6.20 15.63
N GLY A 33 -10.76 5.62 15.34
CA GLY A 33 -11.53 5.82 14.10
C GLY A 33 -11.30 4.75 13.03
N CYS A 34 -10.67 3.63 13.36
CA CYS A 34 -10.53 2.49 12.45
C CYS A 34 -11.87 1.75 12.29
N SER A 35 -12.20 1.33 11.07
CA SER A 35 -13.29 0.37 10.85
C SER A 35 -12.94 -0.98 11.47
N TRP A 36 -13.95 -1.80 11.81
CA TRP A 36 -13.72 -3.14 12.34
C TRP A 36 -12.90 -4.03 11.40
N ALA A 37 -13.09 -3.88 10.08
CA ALA A 37 -12.29 -4.57 9.08
C ALA A 37 -10.80 -4.17 9.19
N LYS A 38 -10.50 -2.86 9.25
CA LYS A 38 -9.12 -2.36 9.40
C LYS A 38 -8.47 -2.81 10.71
N VAL A 39 -9.23 -2.90 11.81
CA VAL A 39 -8.72 -3.48 13.06
C VAL A 39 -8.28 -4.93 12.87
N LYS A 40 -9.14 -5.76 12.26
CA LYS A 40 -8.83 -7.17 11.97
C LYS A 40 -7.60 -7.31 11.05
N TYR A 41 -7.48 -6.46 10.03
CA TYR A 41 -6.35 -6.48 9.11
C TYR A 41 -5.04 -6.07 9.78
N LEU A 42 -5.06 -5.02 10.60
CA LEU A 42 -3.91 -4.58 11.38
C LEU A 42 -3.41 -5.70 12.32
N LYS A 43 -4.34 -6.35 13.03
CA LYS A 43 -4.03 -7.52 13.87
C LYS A 43 -3.51 -8.71 13.06
N SER A 44 -4.05 -8.92 11.85
CA SER A 44 -3.58 -9.98 10.95
C SER A 44 -2.13 -9.73 10.54
N LEU A 45 -1.82 -8.52 10.05
CA LEU A 45 -0.46 -8.14 9.68
C LEU A 45 0.50 -8.26 10.87
N ALA A 46 0.11 -7.73 12.03
CA ALA A 46 0.94 -7.83 13.24
C ALA A 46 1.23 -9.29 13.63
N ARG A 47 0.25 -10.20 13.51
CA ARG A 47 0.48 -11.64 13.75
C ARG A 47 1.42 -12.24 12.72
N CYS A 48 1.23 -11.96 11.43
CA CYS A 48 2.09 -12.49 10.36
C CYS A 48 3.55 -12.07 10.53
N VAL A 49 3.80 -10.84 10.98
CA VAL A 49 5.17 -10.37 11.24
C VAL A 49 5.72 -10.98 12.52
N GLU A 50 4.94 -10.98 13.61
CA GLU A 50 5.41 -11.50 14.92
C GLU A 50 5.74 -13.00 14.87
N ASN A 51 5.00 -13.80 14.08
CA ASN A 51 5.24 -15.24 13.95
C ASN A 51 6.15 -15.62 12.78
N GLY A 52 6.79 -14.66 12.11
CA GLY A 52 7.74 -14.90 11.03
C GLY A 52 7.13 -15.36 9.70
N ARG A 53 5.80 -15.40 9.55
CA ARG A 53 5.16 -15.71 8.24
C ARG A 53 5.39 -14.61 7.21
N LEU A 54 5.68 -13.39 7.65
CA LEU A 54 6.09 -12.28 6.80
C LEU A 54 7.30 -11.57 7.43
N ASP A 55 8.46 -11.75 6.84
CA ASP A 55 9.64 -10.93 7.16
C ASP A 55 9.67 -9.70 6.25
N LEU A 56 9.32 -8.53 6.81
CA LEU A 56 9.31 -7.28 6.05
C LEU A 56 10.71 -6.86 5.57
N LYS A 57 11.79 -7.28 6.25
CA LYS A 57 13.15 -6.91 5.87
C LYS A 57 13.64 -7.70 4.66
N SER A 58 13.26 -8.98 4.56
CA SER A 58 13.64 -9.83 3.43
C SER A 58 13.00 -9.37 2.11
N LEU A 59 11.88 -8.64 2.16
CA LEU A 59 11.20 -8.12 0.97
C LEU A 59 12.08 -7.20 0.10
N HIS A 60 13.14 -6.59 0.65
CA HIS A 60 14.12 -5.82 -0.14
C HIS A 60 15.03 -6.69 -1.00
N ARG A 61 15.13 -8.00 -0.71
CA ARG A 61 16.10 -8.92 -1.34
C ARG A 61 15.47 -9.81 -2.41
N VAL A 62 14.15 -9.82 -2.51
CA VAL A 62 13.40 -10.63 -3.49
C VAL A 62 12.94 -9.77 -4.68
N SER A 63 12.40 -10.41 -5.71
CA SER A 63 11.82 -9.72 -6.86
C SER A 63 10.55 -8.93 -6.49
N ASP A 64 10.14 -7.99 -7.34
CA ASP A 64 8.90 -7.22 -7.15
C ASP A 64 7.66 -8.13 -7.14
N GLU A 65 7.67 -9.18 -7.97
CA GLU A 65 6.61 -10.20 -8.02
C GLU A 65 6.52 -10.96 -6.71
N GLU A 66 7.65 -11.51 -6.26
CA GLU A 66 7.69 -12.31 -5.04
C GLU A 66 7.34 -11.48 -3.80
N ALA A 67 7.83 -10.24 -3.71
CA ALA A 67 7.43 -9.32 -2.64
C ALA A 67 5.91 -9.06 -2.65
N ARG A 68 5.32 -8.87 -3.83
CA ARG A 68 3.87 -8.68 -3.98
C ARG A 68 3.10 -9.91 -3.54
N GLU A 69 3.49 -11.11 -3.97
CA GLU A 69 2.85 -12.37 -3.59
C GLU A 69 2.90 -12.63 -2.08
N GLN A 70 4.04 -12.35 -1.45
CA GLN A 70 4.17 -12.48 0.00
C GLN A 70 3.25 -11.52 0.76
N LEU A 71 3.13 -10.27 0.30
CA LEU A 71 2.21 -9.28 0.88
C LEU A 71 0.74 -9.68 0.72
N LEU A 72 0.36 -10.22 -0.45
CA LEU A 72 -1.01 -10.66 -0.75
C LEU A 72 -1.50 -11.82 0.13
N LYS A 73 -0.58 -12.61 0.71
CA LYS A 73 -0.94 -13.67 1.67
C LYS A 73 -1.47 -13.11 3.00
N VAL A 74 -1.28 -11.82 3.28
CA VAL A 74 -1.77 -11.19 4.51
C VAL A 74 -3.20 -10.72 4.32
N LYS A 75 -4.11 -11.25 5.14
CA LYS A 75 -5.52 -10.84 5.15
C LYS A 75 -5.66 -9.33 5.36
N GLY A 76 -6.26 -8.66 4.37
CA GLY A 76 -6.48 -7.21 4.37
C GLY A 76 -5.50 -6.42 3.51
N ILE A 77 -4.47 -7.06 2.97
CA ILE A 77 -3.60 -6.49 1.93
C ILE A 77 -4.09 -7.01 0.57
N GLY A 78 -4.63 -6.11 -0.25
CA GLY A 78 -4.97 -6.39 -1.64
C GLY A 78 -3.89 -5.89 -2.61
N PRO A 79 -4.07 -6.11 -3.92
CA PRO A 79 -3.08 -5.73 -4.95
C PRO A 79 -2.64 -4.28 -4.86
N TRP A 80 -3.61 -3.35 -4.79
CA TRP A 80 -3.32 -1.93 -4.66
C TRP A 80 -2.48 -1.61 -3.41
N THR A 81 -2.83 -2.16 -2.25
CA THR A 81 -2.07 -1.92 -1.00
C THR A 81 -0.65 -2.47 -1.08
N ALA A 82 -0.48 -3.66 -1.69
CA ALA A 82 0.84 -4.25 -1.89
C ALA A 82 1.68 -3.36 -2.83
N GLU A 83 1.11 -2.91 -3.94
CA GLU A 83 1.78 -2.00 -4.90
C GLU A 83 2.17 -0.67 -4.25
N MET A 84 1.30 -0.07 -3.43
CA MET A 84 1.63 1.14 -2.66
C MET A 84 2.81 0.88 -1.70
N PHE A 85 2.85 -0.30 -1.08
CA PHE A 85 3.98 -0.68 -0.22
C PHE A 85 5.28 -0.85 -1.03
N LEU A 86 5.22 -1.46 -2.21
CA LEU A 86 6.40 -1.58 -3.09
C LEU A 86 6.95 -0.20 -3.49
N ILE A 87 6.07 0.74 -3.84
CA ILE A 87 6.45 2.11 -4.25
C ILE A 87 7.01 2.92 -3.08
N PHE A 88 6.25 3.02 -1.98
CA PHE A 88 6.54 4.00 -0.92
C PHE A 88 7.39 3.46 0.23
N SER A 89 7.41 2.14 0.44
CA SER A 89 8.20 1.52 1.52
C SER A 89 9.46 0.85 0.99
N LEU A 90 9.34 0.10 -0.13
CA LEU A 90 10.50 -0.60 -0.73
C LEU A 90 11.23 0.21 -1.80
N HIS A 91 10.68 1.36 -2.21
CA HIS A 91 11.25 2.23 -3.25
C HIS A 91 11.51 1.50 -4.59
N ARG A 92 10.65 0.53 -4.94
CA ARG A 92 10.72 -0.14 -6.24
C ARG A 92 10.41 0.88 -7.35
N SER A 93 11.25 0.93 -8.38
CA SER A 93 11.18 1.96 -9.43
C SER A 93 10.17 1.66 -10.54
N ASP A 94 9.79 0.39 -10.72
CA ASP A 94 9.04 -0.08 -11.88
C ASP A 94 7.67 -0.69 -11.56
N ILE A 95 6.98 -0.14 -10.57
CA ILE A 95 5.60 -0.52 -10.22
C ILE A 95 4.61 0.47 -10.82
N PHE A 96 3.56 -0.06 -11.46
CA PHE A 96 2.37 0.68 -11.88
C PHE A 96 1.12 -0.01 -11.37
N SER A 97 0.28 0.71 -10.62
CA SER A 97 -0.97 0.17 -10.07
C SER A 97 -2.16 0.53 -10.95
N VAL A 98 -2.54 -0.36 -11.88
CA VAL A 98 -3.72 -0.12 -12.73
C VAL A 98 -5.01 -0.02 -11.90
N GLY A 99 -5.06 -0.66 -10.72
CA GLY A 99 -6.20 -0.59 -9.81
C GLY A 99 -6.43 0.81 -9.23
N ASP A 100 -5.40 1.66 -9.21
CA ASP A 100 -5.45 3.01 -8.65
C ASP A 100 -6.34 3.94 -9.49
N LEU A 101 -7.39 4.48 -8.87
CA LEU A 101 -8.32 5.37 -9.55
C LEU A 101 -7.67 6.71 -9.95
N GLY A 102 -6.75 7.22 -9.14
CA GLY A 102 -6.01 8.45 -9.41
C GLY A 102 -5.15 8.31 -10.68
N LEU A 103 -4.37 7.23 -10.77
CA LEU A 103 -3.56 6.92 -11.94
C LEU A 103 -4.44 6.72 -13.18
N ARG A 104 -5.54 5.97 -13.07
CA ARG A 104 -6.46 5.78 -14.22
C ARG A 104 -7.09 7.10 -14.67
N ASN A 105 -7.47 7.98 -13.74
CA ASN A 105 -7.98 9.30 -14.09
C ASN A 105 -6.92 10.18 -14.77
N ALA A 106 -5.68 10.17 -14.26
CA ALA A 106 -4.57 10.93 -14.84
C ALA A 106 -4.25 10.46 -16.27
N VAL A 107 -4.10 9.15 -16.47
CA VAL A 107 -3.84 8.55 -17.79
C VAL A 107 -4.99 8.79 -18.75
N SER A 108 -6.23 8.62 -18.29
CA SER A 108 -7.44 8.90 -19.09
C SER A 108 -7.45 10.34 -19.60
N LYS A 109 -7.14 11.31 -18.74
CA LYS A 109 -7.08 12.73 -19.09
C LYS A 109 -5.96 13.06 -20.08
N LEU A 110 -4.77 12.52 -19.85
CA LEU A 110 -3.55 12.81 -20.62
C LEU A 110 -3.57 12.15 -22.01
N TYR A 111 -3.96 10.89 -22.09
CA TYR A 111 -3.92 10.09 -23.32
C TYR A 111 -5.28 9.96 -24.03
N LYS A 112 -6.31 10.64 -23.52
CA LYS A 112 -7.69 10.61 -24.08
C LYS A 112 -8.23 9.19 -24.26
N VAL A 113 -7.98 8.34 -23.25
CA VAL A 113 -8.49 6.97 -23.18
C VAL A 113 -9.57 6.86 -22.10
N ARG A 114 -10.42 5.83 -22.15
CA ARG A 114 -11.39 5.63 -21.07
C ARG A 114 -10.69 5.10 -19.82
N LYS A 115 -11.08 5.60 -18.64
CA LYS A 115 -10.49 5.20 -17.34
C LYS A 115 -10.83 3.76 -16.91
N ASP A 116 -11.77 3.10 -17.59
CA ASP A 116 -12.17 1.72 -17.38
C ASP A 116 -11.53 0.76 -18.40
N ASP A 117 -10.75 1.27 -19.37
CA ASP A 117 -9.97 0.46 -20.30
C ASP A 117 -8.61 0.09 -19.67
N PHE A 118 -8.65 -0.85 -18.72
CA PHE A 118 -7.48 -1.30 -17.95
C PHE A 118 -6.34 -1.77 -18.86
N LYS A 119 -6.66 -2.55 -19.90
CA LYS A 119 -5.66 -3.09 -20.85
C LYS A 119 -4.92 -1.97 -21.59
N LYS A 120 -5.64 -0.94 -22.05
CA LYS A 120 -5.03 0.18 -22.76
C LYS A 120 -4.18 1.04 -21.82
N ILE A 121 -4.62 1.24 -20.58
CA ILE A 121 -3.86 1.96 -19.55
C ILE A 121 -2.57 1.22 -19.22
N GLU A 122 -2.63 -0.10 -19.00
CA GLU A 122 -1.44 -0.94 -18.79
C GLU A 122 -0.47 -0.83 -19.97
N LYS A 123 -0.96 -0.97 -21.20
CA LYS A 123 -0.13 -0.84 -22.42
C LYS A 123 0.53 0.53 -22.54
N ILE A 124 -0.14 1.60 -22.13
CA ILE A 124 0.46 2.95 -22.09
C ILE A 124 1.59 2.99 -21.06
N SER A 125 1.37 2.40 -19.88
CA SER A 125 2.34 2.40 -18.78
C SER A 125 3.66 1.70 -19.12
N GLU A 126 3.63 0.72 -20.03
CA GLU A 126 4.82 0.01 -20.50
C GLU A 126 5.90 0.94 -21.09
N ARG A 127 5.49 2.09 -21.64
CA ARG A 127 6.41 3.10 -22.20
C ARG A 127 7.28 3.78 -21.15
N TRP A 128 6.93 3.67 -19.87
CA TRP A 128 7.67 4.30 -18.77
C TRP A 128 8.60 3.32 -18.06
N LYS A 129 8.69 2.07 -18.51
CA LYS A 129 9.68 1.13 -17.99
C LYS A 129 11.11 1.67 -18.22
N PRO A 130 12.05 1.45 -17.27
CA PRO A 130 11.92 0.73 -15.99
C PRO A 130 11.56 1.66 -14.80
N PHE A 131 10.89 2.78 -15.05
CA PHE A 131 10.65 3.88 -14.10
C PHE A 131 9.17 4.19 -13.91
N ARG A 132 8.29 3.19 -14.04
CA ARG A 132 6.84 3.38 -13.93
C ARG A 132 6.40 4.01 -12.61
N SER A 133 7.10 3.75 -11.50
CA SER A 133 6.77 4.35 -10.20
C SER A 133 7.07 5.85 -10.17
N PHE A 134 8.08 6.31 -10.89
CA PHE A 134 8.34 7.75 -11.05
C PHE A 134 7.22 8.40 -11.87
N ALA A 135 6.78 7.78 -12.96
CA ALA A 135 5.63 8.27 -13.72
C ALA A 135 4.36 8.35 -12.85
N CYS A 136 4.13 7.37 -11.97
CA CYS A 136 3.01 7.40 -11.03
C CYS A 136 3.00 8.66 -10.16
N ARG A 137 4.17 9.13 -9.68
CA ARG A 137 4.29 10.34 -8.86
C ARG A 137 3.80 11.58 -9.61
N TYR A 138 4.23 11.77 -10.85
CA TYR A 138 3.76 12.88 -11.70
C TYR A 138 2.27 12.75 -12.04
N LEU A 139 1.78 11.53 -12.28
CA LEU A 139 0.37 11.29 -12.57
C LEU A 139 -0.52 11.65 -11.37
N TRP A 140 -0.16 11.26 -10.16
CA TRP A 140 -0.89 11.66 -8.94
C TRP A 140 -0.88 13.17 -8.73
N GLU A 141 0.29 13.81 -8.88
CA GLU A 141 0.39 15.27 -8.78
C GLU A 141 -0.50 16.00 -9.80
N SER A 142 -0.63 15.46 -11.02
CA SER A 142 -1.47 16.05 -12.08
C SER A 142 -2.97 16.04 -11.80
N VAL A 143 -3.43 15.20 -10.85
CA VAL A 143 -4.84 15.10 -10.44
C VAL A 143 -5.11 15.81 -9.11
N ASP A 144 -4.11 15.92 -8.24
CA ASP A 144 -4.22 16.60 -6.94
C ASP A 144 -4.14 18.14 -7.07
N ASN A 145 -3.42 18.67 -8.05
CA ASN A 145 -3.27 20.12 -8.29
C ASN A 145 -4.48 20.75 -9.04
N LYS A 146 -5.70 20.50 -8.56
CA LYS A 146 -6.92 21.18 -9.03
C LYS A 146 -7.57 22.00 -7.94
#